data_AF-A0A967SIF7-F1
#
_entry.id   AF-A0A967SIF7-F1
#
_cell.length_a   1.000
_cell.length_b   1.000
_cell.length_c   1.000
_cell.angle_alpha   90.00
_cell.angle_beta   90.00
_cell.angle_gamma   90.00
#
_symmetry.space_group_name_H-M   'P 1'
#
loop_
_entity.id
_entity.type
_entity.pdbx_description
1 polymer ?
#
loop_
_entity_poly.entity_id
_entity_poly.type
_entity_poly.pdbx_seq_one_letter_code
_entity_poly.pdbx_strand_id
1 'polypeptide(L)' 'MTEPLSKTYDPAAIEKPLYEEWLEKGYFSASADAVLEDGRDPYVIVIPPPNVTSV' A
#
# COMPACT_ATOMS: atom_id res chain seq x y z
N MET A 1 -6.99 16.15 -19.59
CA MET A 1 -8.47 16.10 -19.46
C MET A 1 -8.80 14.86 -18.65
N THR A 2 -9.66 14.95 -17.65
CA THR A 2 -9.95 13.82 -16.77
C THR A 2 -10.89 12.85 -17.50
N GLU A 3 -10.47 11.59 -17.65
CA GLU A 3 -11.29 10.56 -18.26
C GLU A 3 -12.49 10.23 -17.35
N PRO A 4 -13.73 10.17 -17.87
CA PRO A 4 -14.90 9.89 -17.04
C PRO A 4 -14.85 8.45 -16.52
N LEU A 5 -15.09 8.28 -15.22
CA LEU A 5 -15.17 6.96 -14.60
C LEU A 5 -16.30 6.13 -15.22
N SER A 6 -16.04 4.84 -15.42
CA SER A 6 -17.07 3.87 -15.81
C SER A 6 -18.23 3.89 -14.81
N LYS A 7 -19.46 3.76 -15.30
CA LYS A 7 -20.65 3.61 -14.44
C LYS A 7 -20.68 2.28 -13.69
N THR A 8 -19.94 1.30 -14.20
CA THR A 8 -19.79 -0.03 -13.59
C THR A 8 -18.39 -0.13 -12.97
N TYR A 9 -18.34 -0.50 -11.69
CA TYR A 9 -17.11 -0.73 -10.97
C TYR A 9 -16.50 -2.09 -11.34
N ASP A 10 -15.25 -2.08 -11.81
CA ASP A 10 -14.42 -3.25 -12.04
C ASP A 10 -13.18 -3.17 -11.13
N PRO A 11 -13.14 -3.91 -10.01
CA PRO A 11 -12.01 -3.90 -9.09
C PRO A 11 -10.70 -4.28 -9.77
N ALA A 12 -10.71 -5.26 -10.67
CA ALA A 12 -9.48 -5.78 -11.29
C ALA A 12 -8.82 -4.73 -12.20
N ALA A 13 -9.63 -3.94 -12.90
CA ALA A 13 -9.15 -2.84 -13.73
C ALA A 13 -8.58 -1.66 -12.93
N ILE A 14 -8.94 -1.53 -11.65
CA ILE A 14 -8.58 -0.39 -10.80
C ILE A 14 -7.45 -0.76 -9.84
N GLU A 15 -7.57 -1.87 -9.12
CA GLU A 15 -6.66 -2.27 -8.03
C GLU A 15 -5.28 -2.63 -8.56
N LYS A 16 -5.20 -3.34 -9.70
CA LYS A 16 -3.92 -3.79 -10.25
C LYS A 16 -2.96 -2.62 -10.58
N PRO A 17 -3.34 -1.63 -11.42
CA PRO A 17 -2.43 -0.53 -11.72
C PRO A 17 -2.12 0.35 -10.50
N LEU A 18 -3.09 0.54 -9.59
CA LEU A 18 -2.85 1.28 -8.35
C LEU A 18 -1.82 0.58 -7.46
N TYR A 19 -1.93 -0.73 -7.32
CA TYR A 19 -1.00 -1.52 -6.52
C TYR A 19 0.41 -1.49 -7.11
N GLU A 20 0.54 -1.64 -8.43
CA GLU A 20 1.82 -1.50 -9.15
C GLU A 20 2.43 -0.11 -8.91
N GLU A 21 1.65 0.97 -9.05
CA GLU A 21 2.10 2.34 -8.79
C GLU A 21 2.58 2.54 -7.34
N TRP A 22 1.86 2.00 -6.36
CA TRP A 22 2.24 2.09 -4.95
C TRP A 22 3.54 1.34 -4.64
N LEU A 23 3.76 0.19 -5.29
CA LEU A 23 5.01 -0.55 -5.20
C LEU A 23 6.17 0.25 -5.81
N GLU A 24 5.99 0.78 -7.01
CA GLU A 24 7.01 1.59 -7.70
C GLU A 24 7.43 2.82 -6.90
N LYS A 25 6.45 3.46 -6.26
CA LYS A 25 6.68 4.64 -5.41
C LYS A 25 7.14 4.30 -3.99
N GLY A 26 7.21 3.01 -3.63
CA GLY A 26 7.71 2.54 -2.34
C GLY A 26 6.80 2.91 -1.16
N TYR A 27 5.49 3.07 -1.36
CA TYR A 27 4.57 3.54 -0.31
C TYR A 27 4.45 2.61 0.89
N PHE A 28 4.79 1.33 0.73
CA PHE A 28 4.81 0.34 1.82
C PHE A 28 6.14 0.30 2.59
N SER A 29 7.10 1.15 2.21
CA SER A 29 8.41 1.22 2.85
C SER A 29 8.57 2.56 3.56
N ALA A 30 8.84 2.52 4.85
CA ALA A 30 9.22 3.70 5.64
C ALA A 30 10.70 3.61 6.01
N SER A 31 11.47 4.68 5.78
CA SER A 31 12.87 4.73 6.23
C SER A 31 12.94 4.99 7.73
N ALA A 32 13.90 4.34 8.41
CA ALA A 32 14.08 4.51 9.86
C ALA A 32 14.32 5.98 10.23
N ASP A 33 15.12 6.69 9.43
CA ASP A 33 15.42 8.12 9.66
C ASP A 33 14.16 9.00 9.59
N ALA A 34 13.24 8.70 8.66
CA ALA A 34 11.99 9.45 8.52
C ALA A 34 10.95 9.09 9.61
N VAL A 35 11.07 7.92 10.21
CA VAL A 35 10.20 7.47 11.31
C VAL A 35 10.70 7.99 12.65
N LEU A 36 12.02 8.03 12.86
CA LEU A 36 12.66 8.45 14.11
C LEU A 36 13.01 9.95 14.14
N GLU A 37 12.59 10.71 13.14
CA GLU A 37 12.73 12.16 13.10
C GLU A 37 12.04 12.80 14.32
N ASP A 38 12.73 13.75 14.96
CA ASP A 38 12.22 14.43 16.16
C ASP A 38 10.87 15.13 15.89
N GLY A 39 9.93 14.96 16.81
CA GLY A 39 8.57 15.50 16.69
C GLY A 39 7.55 14.62 15.95
N ARG A 40 7.94 13.44 15.43
CA ARG A 40 7.00 12.43 14.91
C ARG A 40 6.65 11.40 15.98
N ASP A 41 5.43 10.87 15.94
CA ASP A 41 4.98 9.74 16.76
C ASP A 41 4.84 8.48 15.88
N PRO A 42 5.77 7.50 15.98
CA PRO A 42 5.74 6.31 15.13
C PRO A 42 4.50 5.43 15.36
N TYR A 43 3.83 5.06 14.28
CA TYR A 43 2.78 4.05 14.31
C TYR A 43 3.28 2.72 13.75
N VAL A 44 3.15 1.65 14.54
CA VAL A 44 3.54 0.30 14.14
C VAL A 44 2.39 -0.65 14.42
N ILE A 45 1.97 -1.38 13.38
CA ILE A 45 1.01 -2.47 13.48
C ILE A 45 1.69 -3.77 13.03
N VAL A 46 1.63 -4.81 13.86
CA VAL A 46 2.18 -6.12 13.54
C VAL A 46 1.05 -7.02 13.06
N ILE A 47 1.17 -7.51 11.83
CA ILE A 47 0.31 -8.58 11.32
C ILE A 47 1.06 -9.89 11.58
N PRO A 48 0.49 -10.85 12.35
CA PRO A 48 1.15 -12.12 12.62
C PRO A 48 1.42 -12.85 11.29
N PRO A 49 2.61 -13.45 11.11
CA PRO A 49 2.91 -14.22 9.92
C PRO A 49 1.84 -15.29 9.69
N PRO A 50 1.43 -15.53 8.43
CA PRO A 50 0.47 -16.58 8.14
C PRO A 50 1.04 -17.96 8.52
N ASN A 51 0.20 -18.84 9.06
CA ASN A 51 0.60 -20.22 9.33
C ASN A 51 0.85 -20.95 8.00
N VAL A 52 2.09 -21.37 7.77
CA VAL A 52 2.53 -22.05 6.54
C VAL A 52 2.28 -23.56 6.64
N THR A 53 1.02 -23.95 6.84
CA THR A 53 0.65 -25.39 6.94
C THR A 53 -0.24 -25.87 5.80
N SER A 54 -0.45 -25.09 4.74
CA SER A 54 -1.22 -25.54 3.58
C SER A 54 -0.88 -24.77 2.30
N VAL A 55 0.03 -25.34 1.51
CA VAL A 55 -0.03 -25.42 0.05
C VAL A 55 0.09 -26.88 -0.34
#